data_AF-A0A4E0Q3K2-F1
#
_entry.id   AF-A0A4E0Q3K2-F1
#
_cell.length_a   1.000
_cell.length_b   1.000
_cell.length_c   1.000
_cell.angle_alpha   90.00
_cell.angle_beta   90.00
_cell.angle_gamma   90.00
#
_symmetry.space_group_name_H-M   'P 1'
#
loop_
_entity.id
_entity.type
_entity.pdbx_description
1 polymer ?
#
loop_
_entity_poly.entity_id
_entity_poly.type
_entity_poly.pdbx_seq_one_letter_code
_entity_poly.pdbx_strand_id
1 'polypeptide(L)' 'MVKVKVRVNNLAIDVDGKEMRFRRGDVFEIPAERAAGLGNSVLILENIPEPEQNPPDTVAARKRK' A
#
# COMPACT_ATOMS: atom_id res chain seq x y z
N MET A 1 -12.68 2.16 4.23
CA MET A 1 -11.40 1.88 3.54
C MET A 1 -11.20 0.37 3.55
N VAL A 2 -10.50 -0.21 2.58
CA VAL A 2 -10.28 -1.66 2.45
C VAL A 2 -8.78 -1.94 2.44
N LYS A 3 -8.38 -3.03 3.10
CA LYS A 3 -7.00 -3.53 3.00
C LYS A 3 -6.86 -4.31 1.71
N VAL A 4 -5.81 -4.01 0.98
CA VAL A 4 -5.47 -4.72 -0.25
C VAL A 4 -4.06 -5.25 -0.17
N LYS A 5 -3.85 -6.45 -0.70
CA LYS A 5 -2.54 -7.09 -0.80
C LYS A 5 -2.05 -7.08 -2.24
N VAL A 6 -0.84 -6.58 -2.47
CA VAL A 6 -0.26 -6.55 -3.81
C VAL A 6 0.05 -7.95 -4.31
N ARG A 7 -0.47 -8.31 -5.49
CA ARG A 7 -0.18 -9.59 -6.17
C ARG A 7 0.96 -9.49 -7.18
N VAL A 8 1.18 -8.32 -7.76
CA VAL A 8 2.18 -8.07 -8.80
C VAL A 8 3.56 -7.76 -8.20
N ASN A 9 4.63 -7.96 -8.97
CA ASN A 9 6.00 -7.74 -8.49
C ASN A 9 6.29 -6.27 -8.16
N ASN A 10 5.80 -5.34 -8.98
CA ASN A 10 5.91 -3.91 -8.76
C ASN A 10 4.53 -3.28 -9.00
N LEU A 11 3.99 -2.63 -7.98
CA LEU A 11 2.76 -1.84 -8.10
C LEU A 11 3.09 -0.38 -7.81
N ALA A 12 2.79 0.50 -8.75
CA ALA A 12 2.85 1.94 -8.55
C ALA A 12 1.42 2.47 -8.54
N ILE A 13 1.03 3.15 -7.47
CA ILE A 13 -0.26 3.85 -7.39
C ILE A 13 -0.02 5.30 -7.05
N ASP A 14 -0.79 6.17 -7.67
CA ASP A 14 -0.88 7.57 -7.26
C ASP A 14 -1.87 7.68 -6.10
N VAL A 15 -1.45 8.25 -4.98
CA VAL A 15 -2.32 8.55 -3.83
C VAL A 15 -2.09 10.02 -3.48
N ASP A 16 -3.13 10.83 -3.62
CA ASP A 16 -3.07 12.28 -3.39
C ASP A 16 -1.96 13.00 -4.19
N GLY A 17 -1.73 12.57 -5.44
CA GLY A 17 -0.69 13.15 -6.31
C GLY A 17 0.73 12.71 -5.95
N LYS A 18 0.89 11.74 -5.05
CA LYS A 18 2.16 11.10 -4.73
C LYS A 18 2.18 9.67 -5.27
N GLU A 19 3.16 9.38 -6.11
CA GLU A 19 3.44 8.02 -6.55
C GLU A 19 4.00 7.20 -5.38
N MET A 20 3.23 6.23 -4.90
CA MET A 20 3.68 5.21 -3.96
C MET A 20 3.98 3.91 -4.70
N ARG A 21 5.14 3.32 -4.41
CA ARG A 21 5.58 2.05 -4.98
C ARG A 21 5.51 0.95 -3.93
N PHE A 22 4.75 -0.09 -4.23
CA PHE A 22 4.58 -1.26 -3.40
C PHE A 22 5.19 -2.49 -4.08
N ARG A 23 5.71 -3.39 -3.27
CA ARG A 23 6.27 -4.68 -3.69
C ARG A 23 5.22 -5.77 -3.54
N ARG A 24 5.43 -6.89 -4.23
CA ARG A 24 4.59 -8.08 -4.07
C ARG A 24 4.50 -8.51 -2.61
N GLY A 25 3.27 -8.69 -2.13
CA GLY A 25 3.00 -9.10 -0.76
C GLY A 25 2.78 -7.94 0.21
N ASP A 26 3.09 -6.71 -0.18
CA ASP A 26 2.78 -5.53 0.63
C ASP A 26 1.27 -5.39 0.81
N VAL A 27 0.86 -4.97 2.00
CA VAL A 27 -0.53 -4.72 2.36
C VAL A 27 -0.66 -3.25 2.69
N PHE A 28 -1.67 -2.60 2.13
CA PHE A 28 -1.94 -1.18 2.37
C PHE A 28 -3.45 -0.93 2.32
N GLU A 29 -3.86 0.22 2.85
CA GLU A 29 -5.26 0.59 2.94
C GLU A 29 -5.62 1.65 1.90
N ILE A 30 -6.69 1.42 1.14
CA ILE A 30 -7.22 2.37 0.16
C ILE A 30 -8.75 2.38 0.14
N PRO A 31 -9.37 3.43 -0.43
CA PRO A 31 -10.81 3.42 -0.70
C PRO A 31 -11.20 2.25 -1.61
N ALA A 32 -12.37 1.64 -1.37
CA ALA A 32 -12.86 0.50 -2.14
C ALA A 32 -13.00 0.81 -3.65
N GLU A 33 -13.35 2.06 -3.98
CA GLU A 33 -13.43 2.55 -5.36
C GLU A 33 -12.07 2.50 -6.07
N ARG A 34 -10.99 2.86 -5.36
CA ARG A 34 -9.62 2.78 -5.89
C ARG A 34 -9.17 1.33 -5.99
N ALA A 35 -9.51 0.50 -5.01
CA ALA A 35 -9.19 -0.93 -5.01
C ALA A 35 -9.83 -1.65 -6.21
N ALA A 36 -11.09 -1.32 -6.54
CA ALA A 36 -11.77 -1.83 -7.72
C ALA A 36 -11.04 -1.45 -9.01
N GLY A 37 -10.48 -0.22 -9.09
CA GLY A 37 -9.68 0.23 -10.23
C GLY A 37 -8.34 -0.50 -10.40
N LEU A 38 -7.76 -1.05 -9.32
CA LEU A 38 -6.53 -1.83 -9.38
C LEU A 38 -6.74 -3.26 -9.91
N GLY A 39 -7.98 -3.73 -9.94
CA GLY A 39 -8.39 -5.00 -10.52
C GLY A 39 -7.56 -6.18 -10.01
N ASN A 40 -7.07 -7.02 -10.95
CA ASN A 40 -6.29 -8.22 -10.63
C ASN A 40 -4.89 -7.97 -10.03
N SER A 41 -4.45 -6.71 -9.95
CA SER A 41 -3.12 -6.35 -9.42
C SER A 41 -3.05 -6.45 -7.89
N VAL A 42 -4.21 -6.34 -7.23
CA VAL A 42 -4.35 -6.40 -5.78
C VAL A 42 -5.42 -7.41 -5.37
N LEU A 43 -5.27 -7.96 -4.18
CA LEU A 43 -6.25 -8.85 -3.57
C LEU A 43 -6.91 -8.11 -2.41
N ILE A 44 -8.21 -7.85 -2.53
CA ILE A 44 -8.99 -7.18 -1.50
C ILE A 44 -9.14 -8.17 -0.33
N LEU A 45 -8.60 -7.79 0.82
CA LEU A 45 -8.78 -8.50 2.08
C LEU A 45 -10.02 -7.89 2.74
N GLU A 46 -11.20 -8.29 2.27
CA GLU A 46 -12.44 -8.04 3.00
C GLU A 46 -12.32 -8.77 4.34
N ASN A 47 -12.41 -8.02 5.44
CA ASN A 47 -12.51 -8.52 6.81
C ASN A 47 -11.19 -8.77 7.57
N ILE A 48 -10.51 -7.71 8.02
CA ILE A 48 -9.76 -7.72 9.30
C ILE A 48 -9.81 -6.31 9.93
N PRO A 49 -10.36 -6.12 11.15
CA PRO A 49 -10.19 -4.89 11.90
C PRO A 49 -8.70 -4.55 12.09
N GLU A 50 -8.40 -3.26 12.18
CA GLU A 50 -7.08 -2.60 12.21
C GLU A 50 -5.94 -3.39 12.88
N PRO A 51 -4.76 -3.53 12.24
CA PRO A 51 -3.51 -3.35 12.93
C PRO A 51 -3.01 -1.94 12.62
N GLU A 52 -2.72 -1.17 13.67
CA GLU A 52 -2.00 0.10 13.67
C GLU A 52 -0.87 0.09 12.62
N GLN A 53 -1.08 0.75 11.48
CA GLN A 53 -0.01 0.97 10.53
C GLN A 53 0.83 2.13 11.08
N ASN A 54 1.93 1.76 11.74
CA ASN A 54 3.03 2.67 12.05
C ASN A 54 3.34 3.53 10.81
N PRO A 55 3.62 4.84 10.98
CA PRO A 55 4.03 5.69 9.88
C PRO A 55 5.23 5.06 9.16
N PRO A 56 5.36 5.24 7.84
CA PRO A 56 6.47 4.67 7.08
C PRO A 56 7.76 5.14 7.73
N ASP A 57 8.59 4.17 8.14
CA ASP A 57 9.95 4.38 8.57
C ASP A 57 10.68 5.06 7.41
N THR A 58 10.66 6.40 7.41
CA THR A 58 11.49 7.20 6.54
C THR A 58 12.88 7.04 7.11
N VAL A 59 13.53 5.93 6.75
CA VAL A 59 14.97 5.71 6.96
C VAL A 59 15.70 6.72 6.09
N ALA A 60 15.70 7.99 6.51
CA ALA A 60 16.70 8.98 6.17
C ALA A 60 17.74 9.06 7.30
N ALA A 61 18.09 7.91 7.88
CA ALA A 61 19.28 7.79 8.72
C ALA A 61 20.46 7.38 7.85
N ARG A 62 21.14 8.34 7.21
CA ARG A 62 22.53 8.11 6.83
C ARG A 62 23.44 9.31 7.07
N LYS A 63 24.16 9.17 8.18
CA LYS A 63 25.51 9.66 8.48
C LYS A 63 25.71 11.16 8.74
N ARG A 64 25.77 11.45 10.04
CA ARG A 64 26.74 12.41 10.61
C ARG A 64 28.17 12.03 10.17
N LYS A 65 28.97 13.02 9.81
CA LYS A 65 30.40 13.08 10.13
C LYS A 65 30.76 14.52 10.44
#